data_AF-A0A967JUE9-F1
#
_entry.id   AF-A0A967JUE9-F1
#
_cell.length_a   1.000
_cell.length_b   1.000
_cell.length_c   1.000
_cell.angle_alpha   90.00
_cell.angle_beta   90.00
_cell.angle_gamma   90.00
#
_symmetry.space_group_name_H-M   'P 1'
#
loop_
_entity.id
_entity.type
_entity.pdbx_description
1 polymer ?
#
loop_
_entity_poly.entity_id
_entity_poly.type
_entity_poly.pdbx_seq_one_letter_code
_entity_poly.pdbx_strand_id
1 'polypeptide(L)'
;GEDAAVVDDARIRAAPPTLQHLLGRSAACAVMTHLGRPGGKPEPALSLKPVVERLSQVLPDHRTRHCDEVAGPRANEITEALAGGEA
;
A
#
# COMPACT_ATOMS: atom_id res chain seq x y z
N GLY A 1 0.85 12.85 -18.48
CA GLY A 1 1.69 11.65 -18.33
C GLY A 1 2.98 12.17 -17.79
N GLU A 2 3.26 11.91 -16.53
CA GLU A 2 4.36 12.42 -15.71
C GLU A 2 4.14 11.78 -14.33
N ASP A 3 5.18 11.20 -13.75
CA ASP A 3 5.13 10.53 -12.45
C ASP A 3 4.61 11.47 -11.37
N ALA A 4 3.39 11.21 -10.86
CA ALA A 4 2.81 11.98 -9.76
C ALA A 4 3.61 11.69 -8.48
N ALA A 5 4.63 12.49 -8.20
CA ALA A 5 5.46 12.32 -7.02
C ALA A 5 4.70 12.70 -5.74
N VAL A 6 4.97 12.00 -4.64
CA VAL A 6 4.46 12.35 -3.31
C VAL A 6 5.15 13.64 -2.85
N VAL A 7 4.40 14.74 -2.78
CA VAL A 7 4.92 16.06 -2.36
C VAL A 7 5.06 16.16 -0.84
N ASP A 8 4.12 15.57 -0.08
CA ASP A 8 4.17 15.46 1.37
C ASP A 8 3.83 14.03 1.79
N ASP A 9 4.78 13.37 2.44
CA ASP A 9 4.70 11.97 2.84
C ASP A 9 4.43 11.78 4.35
N ALA A 10 4.10 12.84 5.09
CA ALA A 10 3.95 12.79 6.55
C ALA A 10 2.97 11.68 7.00
N ARG A 11 1.88 11.48 6.26
CA ARG A 11 0.90 10.41 6.55
C ARG A 11 1.46 9.01 6.27
N ILE A 12 2.30 8.87 5.24
CA ILE A 12 2.95 7.59 4.91
C ILE A 12 3.96 7.26 6.01
N ARG A 13 4.78 8.22 6.45
CA ARG A 13 5.75 8.05 7.54
C ARG A 13 5.13 7.82 8.92
N ALA A 14 3.83 8.07 9.08
CA ALA A 14 3.11 7.74 10.31
C ALA A 14 2.70 6.26 10.42
N ALA A 15 2.68 5.52 9.30
CA ALA A 15 2.27 4.11 9.28
C ALA A 15 3.33 3.09 9.77
N PRO A 16 4.66 3.27 9.53
CA PRO A 16 5.67 2.29 9.88
C PRO A 16 5.64 1.77 11.31
N PRO A 17 5.40 2.56 12.38
CA PRO A 17 5.40 2.02 13.74
C PRO A 17 4.41 0.86 13.94
N THR A 18 3.20 0.96 13.37
CA THR A 18 2.19 -0.11 13.45
C THR A 18 2.54 -1.27 12.55
N LEU A 19 2.97 -0.99 11.31
CA LEU A 19 3.30 -2.04 10.35
C LEU A 19 4.52 -2.85 10.79
N GLN A 20 5.60 -2.20 11.21
CA GLN A 20 6.80 -2.87 11.74
C GLN A 20 6.48 -3.73 12.97
N HIS A 21 5.58 -3.28 13.85
CA HIS A 21 5.15 -4.08 15.00
C HIS A 21 4.47 -5.40 14.57
N LEU A 22 3.59 -5.35 13.57
CA LEU A 22 2.86 -6.52 13.08
C LEU A 22 3.76 -7.42 12.23
N LEU A 23 4.44 -6.83 11.26
CA LEU A 23 5.30 -7.53 10.31
C LEU A 23 6.51 -8.17 11.01
N GLY A 24 7.10 -7.49 12.01
CA GLY A 24 8.18 -8.05 12.85
C GLY A 24 7.75 -9.26 13.68
N ARG A 25 6.44 -9.50 13.82
CA ARG A 25 5.86 -10.69 14.47
C ARG A 25 5.34 -11.71 13.44
N SER A 26 5.85 -11.64 12.21
CA SER A 26 5.49 -12.52 11.09
C SER A 26 4.01 -12.46 10.70
N ALA A 27 3.31 -11.36 10.99
CA ALA A 27 1.97 -11.16 10.44
C ALA A 27 2.06 -10.87 8.93
N ALA A 28 1.08 -11.34 8.17
CA ALA A 28 0.80 -10.85 6.82
C ALA A 28 -0.18 -9.68 6.93
N CYS A 29 0.12 -8.52 6.33
CA CYS A 29 -0.68 -7.31 6.52
C CYS A 29 -1.25 -6.79 5.18
N ALA A 30 -2.57 -6.79 5.01
CA ALA A 30 -3.19 -6.06 3.90
C ALA A 30 -3.44 -4.59 4.31
N VAL A 31 -2.91 -3.63 3.54
CA VAL A 31 -3.08 -2.20 3.79
C VAL A 31 -4.03 -1.58 2.77
N MET A 32 -5.06 -0.90 3.28
CA MET A 32 -6.04 -0.18 2.46
C MET A 32 -5.98 1.32 2.75
N THR A 33 -6.00 2.13 1.71
CA THR A 33 -6.05 3.59 1.82
C THR A 33 -6.82 4.19 0.64
N HIS A 34 -7.06 5.49 0.68
CA HIS A 34 -7.71 6.24 -0.39
C HIS A 34 -6.97 7.54 -0.66
N LEU A 35 -7.08 8.04 -1.89
CA LEU A 35 -6.57 9.34 -2.29
C LEU A 35 -7.72 10.14 -2.92
N GLY A 36 -7.98 11.33 -2.40
CA GLY A 36 -9.03 12.21 -2.91
C GLY A 36 -10.43 11.58 -2.82
N ARG A 37 -11.27 11.89 -3.82
CA ARG A 37 -12.67 11.46 -3.89
C ARG A 37 -13.01 11.01 -5.32
N PRO A 38 -12.77 9.73 -5.68
CA PRO A 38 -12.92 9.23 -7.05
C PRO A 38 -14.37 9.06 -7.53
N GLY A 39 -15.37 9.35 -6.69
CA GLY A 39 -16.78 9.30 -7.10
C GLY A 39 -17.27 7.91 -7.55
N GLY A 40 -16.63 6.83 -7.09
CA GLY A 40 -16.99 5.45 -7.41
C GLY A 40 -16.47 4.93 -8.75
N LYS A 41 -15.61 5.67 -9.45
CA LYS A 41 -14.96 5.22 -10.68
C LYS A 41 -13.43 5.35 -10.57
N PRO A 42 -12.64 4.49 -11.23
CA PRO A 42 -11.19 4.67 -11.28
C PRO A 42 -10.83 6.01 -11.92
N GLU A 43 -10.01 6.80 -11.23
CA GLU A 43 -9.49 8.08 -11.71
C GLU A 43 -7.96 7.99 -11.76
N PRO A 44 -7.31 7.96 -12.94
CA PRO A 44 -5.87 7.75 -13.07
C PRO A 44 -5.03 8.77 -12.28
N ALA A 45 -5.50 10.01 -12.17
CA ALA A 45 -4.86 11.06 -11.40
C ALA A 45 -4.90 10.82 -9.87
N LEU A 46 -5.77 9.94 -9.39
CA LEU A 46 -5.88 9.53 -7.98
C LEU A 46 -5.26 8.15 -7.72
N SER A 47 -4.40 7.68 -8.62
CA SER A 47 -3.67 6.41 -8.45
C SER A 47 -2.84 6.40 -7.15
N LEU A 48 -2.84 5.25 -6.48
CA LEU A 48 -2.05 5.02 -5.26
C LEU A 48 -0.65 4.47 -5.55
N LYS A 49 -0.27 4.25 -6.81
CA LYS A 49 1.06 3.72 -7.17
C LYS A 49 2.23 4.51 -6.54
N PRO A 50 2.25 5.85 -6.57
CA PRO A 50 3.32 6.62 -5.93
C PRO A 50 3.33 6.49 -4.40
N VAL A 51 2.15 6.28 -3.79
CA VAL A 51 2.02 6.07 -2.34
C VAL A 51 2.61 4.72 -1.95
N VAL A 52 2.36 3.67 -2.73
CA VAL A 52 2.92 2.33 -2.49
C VAL A 52 4.43 2.32 -2.67
N GLU A 53 4.94 2.98 -3.71
CA GLU A 53 6.37 3.15 -3.91
C GLU A 53 7.02 3.84 -2.71
N ARG A 54 6.45 4.96 -2.24
CA ARG A 54 6.96 5.66 -1.06
C ARG A 54 6.84 4.82 0.22
N LEU A 55 5.76 4.05 0.39
CA LEU A 55 5.59 3.15 1.53
C LEU A 55 6.70 2.09 1.56
N SER A 56 7.04 1.50 0.41
CA SER A 56 8.11 0.51 0.31
C SER A 56 9.47 1.07 0.75
N GLN A 57 9.76 2.34 0.43
CA GLN A 57 10.99 3.02 0.84
C GLN A 57 11.07 3.27 2.35
N VAL A 58 9.93 3.51 3.01
CA VAL A 58 9.89 3.73 4.48
C VAL A 58 9.72 2.43 5.27
N LEU A 59 9.53 1.29 4.60
CA LEU A 59 9.52 -0.07 5.15
C LEU A 59 10.60 -0.94 4.47
N PRO A 60 11.89 -0.56 4.52
CA PRO A 60 12.94 -1.20 3.72
C PRO A 60 13.17 -2.68 4.07
N ASP A 61 12.81 -3.10 5.29
CA ASP A 61 13.01 -4.47 5.77
C ASP A 61 11.84 -5.40 5.42
N HIS A 62 10.76 -4.88 4.82
CA HIS A 62 9.55 -5.64 4.53
C HIS A 62 9.18 -5.54 3.05
N ARG A 63 8.85 -6.69 2.45
CA ARG A 63 8.34 -6.73 1.08
C ARG A 63 6.95 -6.12 1.05
N THR A 64 6.72 -5.23 0.09
CA THR A 64 5.41 -4.62 -0.19
C THR A 64 4.90 -5.08 -1.56
N ARG A 65 3.60 -5.35 -1.67
CA ARG A 65 2.91 -5.68 -2.94
C ARG A 65 1.82 -4.64 -3.23
N HIS A 66 1.54 -4.41 -4.52
CA HIS A 66 0.46 -3.53 -4.94
C HIS A 66 -0.66 -4.33 -5.62
N CYS A 67 -1.91 -4.01 -5.28
CA CYS A 67 -3.10 -4.46 -5.98
C CYS A 67 -3.91 -3.23 -6.42
N ASP A 68 -4.22 -3.13 -7.72
CA ASP A 68 -5.07 -2.08 -8.29
C ASP A 68 -6.58 -2.33 -7.99
N GLU A 69 -6.92 -3.47 -7.38
CA GLU A 69 -8.28 -3.86 -6.98
C GLU A 69 -8.41 -3.90 -5.44
N VAL A 70 -9.48 -3.32 -4.91
CA VAL A 70 -9.75 -3.31 -3.46
C VAL A 70 -10.54 -4.53 -2.97
N ALA A 71 -11.15 -5.26 -3.89
CA ALA A 71 -11.93 -6.48 -3.65
C ALA A 71 -12.04 -7.28 -4.95
N GLY A 72 -12.29 -8.59 -4.83
CA GLY A 72 -12.44 -9.49 -5.97
C GLY A 72 -11.34 -10.57 -6.00
N PRO A 73 -11.37 -11.45 -7.02
CA PRO A 73 -10.45 -12.59 -7.10
C PRO A 73 -8.99 -12.18 -6.99
N ARG A 74 -8.58 -11.09 -7.65
CA ARG A 74 -7.19 -10.63 -7.63
C ARG A 74 -6.73 -10.16 -6.25
N ALA A 75 -7.59 -9.42 -5.54
CA ALA A 75 -7.29 -8.96 -4.19
C ALA A 75 -7.20 -10.14 -3.21
N ASN A 76 -8.06 -11.15 -3.37
CA ASN A 76 -8.02 -12.38 -2.58
C ASN A 76 -6.74 -13.15 -2.85
N GLU A 77 -6.41 -13.42 -4.12
CA GLU A 77 -5.19 -14.13 -4.52
C GLU A 77 -3.92 -13.49 -3.95
N ILE A 78 -3.79 -12.17 -4.07
CA ILE A 78 -2.60 -11.46 -3.57
C ILE A 78 -2.52 -11.56 -2.05
N THR A 79 -3.65 -11.40 -1.35
CA THR A 79 -3.69 -11.41 0.11
C THR A 79 -3.43 -12.81 0.68
N GLU A 80 -4.00 -13.86 0.05
CA GLU A 80 -3.77 -15.25 0.42
C GLU A 80 -2.32 -15.69 0.16
N ALA A 81 -1.64 -15.08 -0.82
CA ALA A 81 -0.25 -15.35 -1.15
C ALA A 81 0.77 -14.53 -0.32
N LEU A 82 0.32 -13.68 0.61
CA LEU A 82 1.23 -12.94 1.49
C LEU A 82 1.91 -13.90 2.48
N ALA A 83 3.24 -13.82 2.53
CA ALA A 83 4.01 -14.49 3.57
C ALA A 83 4.05 -13.64 4.85
N GLY A 84 4.41 -14.26 5.98
CA GLY A 84 4.62 -13.53 7.23
C GLY A 84 5.74 -12.50 7.08
N GLY A 85 5.47 -11.27 7.53
CA GLY A 85 6.41 -10.14 7.36
C GLY A 85 6.30 -9.41 6.02
N GLU A 86 5.32 -9.77 5.18
CA GLU A 86 4.98 -9.04 3.95
C GLU A 86 3.71 -8.18 4.12
N ALA A 87 3.68 -7.07 3.37
CA ALA A 87 2.55 -6.16 3.26
C ALA A 87 2.10 -5.95 1.80
#